data_AF-A0A1J4WPY7-F1
#
_entry.id   AF-A0A1J4WPY7-F1
#
_cell.length_a   1.000
_cell.length_b   1.000
_cell.length_c   1.000
_cell.angle_alpha   90.00
_cell.angle_beta   90.00
_cell.angle_gamma   90.00
#
_symmetry.space_group_name_H-M   'P 1'
#
loop_
_entity.id
_entity.type
_entity.pdbx_description
1 polymer ?
#
loop_
_entity_poly.entity_id
_entity_poly.type
_entity_poly.pdbx_seq_one_letter_code
_entity_poly.pdbx_strand_id
1 'polypeptide(L)'
;MGYQLTGDQYKTALRRIGEIQRQLGQATGYPYDPNGLLGSLQAISEGRFADVARPHEILRLISGGHDLIIPATDGLELISQAEDVFTGWIDSDFVNWGANETSSATPDTPVQVCELARDAIFAQMLDSICADLERICLAQSQIIGFVRKYADWLHPRGWATFFPFSSKGKFFVALVRTGDDGRLLVRVSRRERGDIWSAESRARIVLPQLRF
;
A
#
# COMPACT_ATOMS: atom_id res chain seq x y z
N MET A 1 -32.28 -10.13 27.97
CA MET A 1 -31.74 -10.92 26.85
C MET A 1 -30.37 -10.39 26.52
N GLY A 2 -29.33 -11.24 26.49
CA GLY A 2 -28.00 -10.83 26.04
C GLY A 2 -28.00 -10.65 24.52
N TYR A 3 -27.52 -9.51 24.04
CA TYR A 3 -27.35 -9.28 22.61
C TYR A 3 -26.13 -10.09 22.14
N GLN A 4 -26.35 -11.09 21.29
CA GLN A 4 -25.25 -11.87 20.70
C GLN A 4 -24.81 -11.25 19.38
N LEU A 5 -23.53 -10.93 19.27
CA LEU A 5 -22.95 -10.45 18.02
C LEU A 5 -22.80 -11.61 17.03
N THR A 6 -23.13 -11.35 15.77
CA THR A 6 -22.71 -12.21 14.66
C THR A 6 -21.20 -12.15 14.46
N GLY A 7 -20.63 -13.13 13.77
CA GLY A 7 -19.18 -13.16 13.49
C GLY A 7 -18.67 -11.92 12.75
N ASP A 8 -19.47 -11.35 11.85
CA ASP A 8 -19.07 -10.16 11.08
C ASP A 8 -19.23 -8.86 11.89
N GLN A 9 -20.23 -8.78 12.77
CA GLN A 9 -20.36 -7.68 13.73
C GLN A 9 -19.20 -7.68 14.74
N TYR A 10 -18.79 -8.86 15.20
CA TYR A 10 -17.61 -9.04 16.05
C TYR A 10 -16.33 -8.56 15.37
N LYS A 11 -16.09 -8.98 14.12
CA LYS A 11 -14.93 -8.51 13.32
C LYS A 11 -14.95 -6.99 13.10
N THR A 12 -16.13 -6.42 12.84
CA THR A 12 -16.31 -4.98 12.64
C THR A 12 -15.96 -4.21 13.92
N ALA A 13 -16.45 -4.66 15.08
CA ALA A 13 -16.13 -4.06 16.37
C ALA A 13 -14.64 -4.17 16.69
N LEU A 14 -14.04 -5.35 16.53
CA LEU A 14 -12.60 -5.56 16.77
C LEU A 14 -11.72 -4.68 15.90
N ARG A 15 -12.01 -4.60 14.59
CA ARG A 15 -11.25 -3.75 13.66
C ARG A 15 -11.32 -2.29 14.07
N ARG A 16 -12.50 -1.82 14.51
CA ARG A 16 -12.67 -0.43 14.96
C ARG A 16 -11.92 -0.16 16.28
N ILE A 17 -12.01 -1.08 17.24
CA ILE A 17 -11.29 -0.99 18.52
C ILE A 17 -9.77 -1.00 18.31
N GLY A 18 -9.26 -1.87 17.43
CA GLY A 18 -7.84 -1.93 17.11
C GLY A 18 -7.33 -0.63 16.49
N GLU A 19 -8.11 -0.03 15.61
CA GLU A 19 -7.78 1.27 15.02
C GLU A 19 -7.76 2.40 16.07
N ILE A 20 -8.71 2.40 17.02
CA ILE A 20 -8.75 3.36 18.14
C ILE A 20 -7.50 3.22 19.02
N GLN A 21 -7.15 1.99 19.41
CA GLN A 21 -5.98 1.72 20.23
C GLN A 21 -4.69 2.15 19.52
N ARG A 22 -4.58 1.85 18.21
CA ARG A 22 -3.47 2.26 17.36
C ARG A 22 -3.32 3.78 17.30
N GLN A 23 -4.43 4.51 17.16
CA GLN A 23 -4.45 5.98 17.09
C GLN A 23 -4.09 6.65 18.42
N LEU A 24 -4.56 6.11 19.55
CA LEU A 24 -4.27 6.62 20.90
C LEU A 24 -2.83 6.31 21.37
N GLY A 25 -2.21 5.27 20.84
CA GLY A 25 -0.85 4.83 21.24
C GLY A 25 0.30 5.58 20.57
N GLN A 26 0.04 6.53 19.65
CA GLN A 26 1.12 7.24 18.95
C GLN A 26 1.62 8.44 19.77
N ALA A 27 2.92 8.45 20.09
CA ALA A 27 3.57 9.44 20.94
C ALA A 27 3.51 10.89 20.41
N THR A 28 3.26 11.10 19.12
CA THR A 28 3.30 12.42 18.47
C THR A 28 1.93 13.04 18.21
N GLY A 29 0.84 12.39 18.64
CA GLY A 29 -0.51 12.88 18.36
C GLY A 29 -0.91 12.63 16.91
N TYR A 30 -1.89 11.75 16.72
CA TYR A 30 -2.41 11.38 15.40
C TYR A 30 -3.55 12.32 15.00
N PRO A 31 -3.72 12.69 13.71
CA PRO A 31 -4.90 13.43 13.26
C PRO A 31 -6.14 12.55 13.49
N TYR A 32 -6.85 12.89 14.56
CA TYR A 32 -8.00 12.19 15.10
C TYR A 32 -9.28 12.85 14.60
N ASP A 33 -10.22 12.07 14.09
CA ASP A 33 -11.60 12.52 13.83
C ASP A 33 -12.49 12.15 15.03
N PRO A 34 -12.65 13.06 16.01
CA PRO A 34 -13.48 12.81 17.19
C PRO A 34 -14.93 12.50 16.88
N ASN A 35 -15.47 13.12 15.84
CA ASN A 35 -16.89 13.01 15.52
C ASN A 35 -17.17 11.67 14.83
N GLY A 36 -16.28 11.25 13.91
CA GLY A 36 -16.34 9.92 13.31
C GLY A 36 -16.13 8.79 14.33
N LEU A 37 -15.29 9.00 15.36
CA LEU A 37 -15.15 8.05 16.46
C LEU A 37 -16.44 7.97 17.31
N LEU A 38 -16.92 9.13 17.77
CA LEU A 38 -18.12 9.20 18.61
C LEU A 38 -19.32 8.54 17.93
N GLY A 39 -19.54 8.82 16.64
CA GLY A 39 -20.59 8.19 15.85
C GLY A 39 -20.42 6.67 15.69
N SER A 40 -19.18 6.18 15.52
CA SER A 40 -18.91 4.74 15.44
C SER A 40 -19.17 4.02 16.77
N LEU A 41 -18.73 4.60 17.89
CA LEU A 41 -18.94 4.03 19.22
C LEU A 41 -20.43 4.02 19.58
N GLN A 42 -21.13 5.11 19.25
CA GLN A 42 -22.57 5.20 19.41
C GLN A 42 -23.29 4.11 18.60
N ALA A 43 -22.96 3.96 17.31
CA ALA A 43 -23.54 2.94 16.44
C ALA A 43 -23.29 1.51 16.95
N ILE A 44 -22.09 1.20 17.46
CA ILE A 44 -21.78 -0.10 18.09
C ILE A 44 -22.63 -0.30 19.35
N SER A 45 -22.69 0.71 20.24
CA SER A 45 -23.44 0.63 21.50
C SER A 45 -24.95 0.44 21.28
N GLU A 46 -25.47 0.97 20.18
CA GLU A 46 -26.88 0.92 19.81
C GLU A 46 -27.19 -0.25 18.84
N GLY A 47 -26.22 -1.14 18.58
CA GLY A 47 -26.38 -2.32 17.75
C GLY A 47 -26.52 -2.05 16.24
N ARG A 48 -26.30 -0.80 15.80
CA ARG A 48 -26.38 -0.36 14.40
C ARG A 48 -25.04 -0.54 13.69
N PHE A 49 -24.62 -1.79 13.54
CA PHE A 49 -23.35 -2.13 12.91
C PHE A 49 -23.23 -1.68 11.44
N ALA A 50 -24.36 -1.46 10.75
CA ALA A 50 -24.37 -0.89 9.40
C ALA A 50 -23.98 0.60 9.36
N ASP A 51 -24.22 1.31 10.46
CA ASP A 51 -23.96 2.75 10.61
C ASP A 51 -22.60 3.03 11.23
N VAL A 52 -21.91 1.99 11.70
CA VAL A 52 -20.52 2.09 12.11
C VAL A 52 -19.77 2.56 10.88
N ALA A 53 -19.32 3.81 10.91
CA ALA A 53 -18.49 4.37 9.88
C ALA A 53 -17.38 3.35 9.64
N ARG A 54 -17.44 2.68 8.47
CA ARG A 54 -16.31 1.89 8.03
C ARG A 54 -15.14 2.86 8.10
N PRO A 55 -14.00 2.48 8.70
CA PRO A 55 -12.83 3.35 8.59
C PRO A 55 -12.74 3.74 7.12
N HIS A 56 -12.77 5.05 6.83
CA HIS A 56 -12.70 5.53 5.45
C HIS A 56 -11.49 4.84 4.83
N GLU A 57 -11.75 3.91 3.91
CA GLU A 57 -10.72 3.00 3.43
C GLU A 57 -9.62 3.87 2.85
N ILE A 58 -8.40 3.76 3.40
CA ILE A 58 -7.26 4.54 2.92
C ILE A 58 -7.03 4.23 1.44
N LEU A 59 -7.30 2.98 1.05
CA LEU A 59 -7.10 2.45 -0.28
C LEU A 59 -8.41 1.86 -0.78
N ARG A 60 -8.76 2.20 -2.03
CA ARG A 60 -9.91 1.65 -2.75
C ARG A 60 -9.41 0.75 -3.86
N LEU A 61 -9.88 -0.50 -3.94
CA LEU A 61 -9.53 -1.42 -5.02
C LEU A 61 -10.04 -0.87 -6.38
N ILE A 62 -9.15 -0.79 -7.36
CA ILE A 62 -9.48 -0.35 -8.74
C ILE A 62 -9.25 -1.42 -9.79
N SER A 63 -8.44 -2.44 -9.50
CA SER A 63 -8.25 -3.59 -10.40
C SER A 63 -9.36 -4.66 -10.29
N GLY A 64 -10.48 -4.34 -9.63
CA GLY A 64 -11.58 -5.28 -9.48
C GLY A 64 -12.06 -5.81 -10.84
N GLY A 65 -12.04 -7.14 -11.00
CA GLY A 65 -12.40 -7.79 -12.26
C GLY A 65 -11.26 -7.97 -13.28
N HIS A 66 -10.03 -7.58 -12.94
CA HIS A 66 -8.85 -7.80 -13.75
C HIS A 66 -7.87 -8.77 -13.06
N ASP A 67 -7.50 -9.84 -13.77
CA ASP A 67 -6.51 -10.81 -13.31
C ASP A 67 -5.09 -10.34 -13.66
N LEU A 68 -4.53 -9.51 -12.79
CA LEU A 68 -3.15 -9.02 -12.93
C LEU A 68 -2.18 -10.04 -12.32
N ILE A 69 -1.39 -10.68 -13.18
CA ILE A 69 -0.39 -11.66 -12.78
C ILE A 69 1.00 -11.18 -13.22
N ILE A 70 1.87 -10.91 -12.26
CA ILE A 70 3.31 -10.70 -12.50
C ILE A 70 3.91 -12.09 -12.79
N PRO A 71 4.58 -12.28 -13.94
CA PRO A 71 5.23 -13.55 -14.26
C PRO A 71 6.30 -13.91 -13.23
N ALA A 72 6.58 -15.20 -13.10
CA ALA A 72 7.71 -15.71 -12.32
C ALA A 72 9.03 -15.01 -12.68
N THR A 73 9.86 -14.77 -11.67
CA THR A 73 11.17 -14.12 -11.83
C THR A 73 12.28 -14.98 -11.20
N ASP A 74 13.51 -14.84 -11.68
CA ASP A 74 14.68 -15.45 -11.04
C ASP A 74 15.15 -14.71 -9.79
N GLY A 75 14.59 -13.51 -9.55
CA GLY A 75 14.86 -12.68 -8.38
C GLY A 75 16.10 -11.81 -8.49
N LEU A 76 16.82 -11.82 -9.63
CA LEU A 76 18.15 -11.21 -9.75
C LEU A 76 18.12 -9.76 -10.23
N GLU A 77 17.07 -9.33 -10.93
CA GLU A 77 16.96 -7.95 -11.40
C GLU A 77 16.77 -6.94 -10.24
N LEU A 78 17.49 -5.81 -10.33
CA LEU A 78 17.48 -4.72 -9.37
C LEU A 78 17.00 -3.41 -10.02
N ILE A 79 16.18 -2.64 -9.30
CA ILE A 79 15.67 -1.35 -9.79
C ILE A 79 16.82 -0.39 -10.05
N SER A 80 17.87 -0.41 -9.20
CA SER A 80 19.06 0.44 -9.35
C SER A 80 19.84 0.22 -10.64
N GLN A 81 19.56 -0.85 -11.40
CA GLN A 81 20.27 -1.24 -12.63
C GLN A 81 19.33 -1.33 -13.84
N ALA A 82 18.03 -1.11 -13.66
CA ALA A 82 17.00 -1.28 -14.69
C ALA A 82 16.83 -0.01 -15.56
N GLU A 83 17.92 0.48 -16.15
CA GLU A 83 17.94 1.69 -16.99
C GLU A 83 17.14 1.52 -18.29
N ASP A 84 16.95 0.28 -18.74
CA ASP A 84 16.10 -0.07 -19.88
C ASP A 84 14.61 0.14 -19.59
N VAL A 85 14.21 0.09 -18.31
CA VAL A 85 12.83 0.27 -17.86
C VAL A 85 12.59 1.69 -17.35
N PHE A 86 13.49 2.21 -16.52
CA PHE A 86 13.38 3.53 -15.91
C PHE A 86 14.28 4.54 -16.65
N THR A 87 13.95 4.77 -17.92
CA THR A 87 14.76 5.57 -18.86
C THR A 87 14.82 7.06 -18.53
N GLY A 88 13.98 7.55 -17.61
CA GLY A 88 13.95 8.95 -17.21
C GLY A 88 14.91 9.24 -16.07
N TRP A 89 14.85 8.44 -15.00
CA TRP A 89 15.71 8.59 -13.83
C TRP A 89 15.55 7.43 -12.84
N ILE A 90 16.65 7.02 -12.22
CA ILE A 90 16.67 6.09 -11.10
C ILE A 90 17.32 6.78 -9.90
N ASP A 91 16.64 6.70 -8.76
CA ASP A 91 17.12 7.28 -7.51
C ASP A 91 18.38 6.60 -6.99
N SER A 92 19.44 7.38 -6.76
CA SER A 92 20.69 6.84 -6.22
C SER A 92 20.51 6.32 -4.79
N ASP A 93 19.45 6.72 -4.09
CA ASP A 93 19.15 6.23 -2.75
C ASP A 93 18.77 4.76 -2.69
N PHE A 94 18.43 4.12 -3.83
CA PHE A 94 18.35 2.65 -3.88
C PHE A 94 19.68 2.03 -3.45
N VAL A 95 20.81 2.60 -3.87
CA VAL A 95 22.15 2.14 -3.49
C VAL A 95 22.58 2.77 -2.17
N ASN A 96 22.43 4.09 -2.00
CA ASN A 96 22.93 4.79 -0.80
C ASN A 96 22.30 4.27 0.49
N TRP A 97 21.04 3.82 0.45
CA TRP A 97 20.35 3.28 1.62
C TRP A 97 20.41 1.74 1.72
N GLY A 98 21.08 1.07 0.78
CA GLY A 98 21.16 -0.38 0.73
C GLY A 98 19.83 -1.05 0.42
N ALA A 99 18.97 -0.38 -0.36
CA ALA A 99 17.67 -0.86 -0.83
C ALA A 99 17.80 -1.58 -2.19
N ASN A 100 18.95 -2.20 -2.47
CA ASN A 100 19.32 -2.84 -3.73
C ASN A 100 19.78 -4.30 -3.49
N GLU A 101 18.95 -5.07 -2.81
CA GLU A 101 19.18 -6.50 -2.54
C GLU A 101 18.41 -7.37 -3.53
N THR A 102 19.07 -8.42 -4.05
CA THR A 102 18.42 -9.42 -4.89
C THR A 102 17.53 -10.32 -4.04
N SER A 103 16.50 -10.87 -4.66
CA SER A 103 15.60 -11.83 -4.03
C SER A 103 15.86 -13.24 -4.54
N SER A 104 15.29 -14.23 -3.86
CA SER A 104 15.10 -15.56 -4.43
C SER A 104 14.14 -15.51 -5.62
N ALA A 105 14.17 -16.53 -6.47
CA ALA A 105 13.16 -16.72 -7.51
C ALA A 105 11.73 -16.65 -6.93
N THR A 106 10.83 -16.00 -7.65
CA THR A 106 9.42 -15.87 -7.27
C THR A 106 8.53 -16.57 -8.29
N PRO A 107 7.44 -17.25 -7.87
CA PRO A 107 6.47 -17.80 -8.79
C PRO A 107 5.60 -16.70 -9.41
N ASP A 108 4.73 -17.08 -10.35
CA ASP A 108 3.66 -16.21 -10.83
C ASP A 108 2.88 -15.64 -9.65
N THR A 109 2.82 -14.31 -9.58
CA THR A 109 2.30 -13.59 -8.42
C THR A 109 1.09 -12.76 -8.83
N PRO A 110 -0.12 -13.17 -8.42
CA PRO A 110 -1.32 -12.37 -8.58
C PRO A 110 -1.20 -11.09 -7.76
N VAL A 111 -1.53 -9.96 -8.37
CA VAL A 111 -1.50 -8.64 -7.72
C VAL A 111 -2.83 -7.94 -7.88
N GLN A 112 -3.00 -6.90 -7.08
CA GLN A 112 -4.12 -5.98 -7.15
C GLN A 112 -3.60 -4.55 -7.12
N VAL A 113 -4.36 -3.65 -7.75
CA VAL A 113 -4.07 -2.22 -7.76
C VAL A 113 -5.16 -1.51 -6.98
N CYS A 114 -4.74 -0.76 -5.97
CA CYS A 114 -5.61 0.11 -5.20
C CYS A 114 -5.26 1.58 -5.47
N GLU A 115 -6.22 2.46 -5.29
CA GLU A 115 -6.08 3.90 -5.39
C GLU A 115 -6.24 4.53 -4.00
N LEU A 116 -5.42 5.52 -3.69
CA LEU A 116 -5.52 6.30 -2.47
C LEU A 116 -6.85 7.06 -2.44
N ALA A 117 -7.69 6.76 -1.45
CA ALA A 117 -9.00 7.36 -1.25
C ALA A 117 -9.04 8.35 -0.08
N ARG A 118 -8.00 8.35 0.78
CA ARG A 118 -7.84 9.29 1.89
C ARG A 118 -6.38 9.66 2.08
N ASP A 119 -6.13 10.89 2.49
CA ASP A 119 -4.80 11.37 2.85
C ASP A 119 -4.13 10.44 3.86
N ALA A 120 -2.90 10.02 3.54
CA ALA A 120 -2.17 9.09 4.37
C ALA A 120 -0.65 9.18 4.14
N ILE A 121 0.10 8.77 5.16
CA ILE A 121 1.53 8.45 5.04
C ILE A 121 1.70 6.96 4.68
N PHE A 122 2.89 6.55 4.24
CA PHE A 122 3.14 5.15 3.85
C PHE A 122 2.82 4.15 4.97
N ALA A 123 3.28 4.40 6.19
CA ALA A 123 2.98 3.51 7.33
C ALA A 123 1.46 3.27 7.49
N GLN A 124 0.64 4.33 7.41
CA GLN A 124 -0.82 4.20 7.51
C GLN A 124 -1.42 3.38 6.36
N MET A 125 -0.96 3.60 5.12
CA MET A 125 -1.43 2.84 3.97
C MET A 125 -1.13 1.35 4.13
N LEU A 126 0.13 1.02 4.43
CA LEU A 126 0.62 -0.36 4.52
C LEU A 126 0.02 -1.12 5.70
N ASP A 127 0.01 -0.50 6.88
CA ASP A 127 -0.53 -1.09 8.11
C ASP A 127 -2.05 -1.33 8.02
N SER A 128 -2.75 -0.59 7.15
CA SER A 128 -4.18 -0.81 6.91
C SER A 128 -4.50 -2.07 6.11
N ILE A 129 -3.51 -2.61 5.38
CA ILE A 129 -3.67 -3.79 4.50
C ILE A 129 -3.31 -5.07 5.27
N CYS A 130 -2.13 -5.11 5.88
CA CYS A 130 -1.61 -6.30 6.54
C CYS A 130 -0.72 -5.91 7.72
N ALA A 131 -0.86 -6.61 8.84
CA ALA A 131 0.02 -6.44 10.00
C ALA A 131 1.44 -7.00 9.71
N ASP A 132 1.54 -8.00 8.85
CA ASP A 132 2.81 -8.58 8.41
C ASP A 132 3.18 -7.98 7.04
N LEU A 133 4.08 -6.99 7.08
CA LEU A 133 4.46 -6.21 5.91
C LEU A 133 5.21 -7.03 4.86
N GLU A 134 5.91 -8.09 5.26
CA GLU A 134 6.62 -8.95 4.30
C GLU A 134 5.64 -9.61 3.32
N ARG A 135 4.39 -9.88 3.75
CA ARG A 135 3.36 -10.49 2.89
C ARG A 135 2.83 -9.56 1.80
N ILE A 136 3.04 -8.26 1.93
CA ILE A 136 2.60 -7.26 0.94
C ILE A 136 3.77 -6.63 0.18
N CYS A 137 5.00 -7.07 0.46
CA CYS A 137 6.19 -6.64 -0.26
C CYS A 137 6.34 -7.43 -1.56
N LEU A 138 6.76 -6.73 -2.61
CA LEU A 138 7.17 -7.31 -3.88
C LEU A 138 8.69 -7.35 -3.95
N ALA A 139 9.24 -8.35 -4.63
CA ALA A 139 10.64 -8.32 -5.03
C ALA A 139 10.89 -7.22 -6.08
N GLN A 140 12.09 -6.67 -6.14
CA GLN A 140 12.44 -5.64 -7.13
C GLN A 140 12.26 -6.14 -8.57
N SER A 141 12.65 -7.38 -8.85
CA SER A 141 12.40 -8.05 -10.13
C SER A 141 10.91 -8.13 -10.48
N GLN A 142 10.03 -8.33 -9.49
CA GLN A 142 8.58 -8.32 -9.70
C GLN A 142 8.05 -6.90 -9.99
N ILE A 143 8.59 -5.88 -9.32
CA ILE A 143 8.25 -4.48 -9.60
C ILE A 143 8.62 -4.13 -11.05
N ILE A 144 9.82 -4.50 -11.47
CA ILE A 144 10.29 -4.31 -12.85
C ILE A 144 9.38 -5.07 -13.82
N GLY A 145 9.06 -6.33 -13.54
CA GLY A 145 8.14 -7.15 -14.34
C GLY A 145 6.74 -6.55 -14.45
N PHE A 146 6.22 -5.98 -13.35
CA PHE A 146 4.94 -5.27 -13.37
C PHE A 146 4.99 -4.04 -14.27
N VAL A 147 6.03 -3.20 -14.12
CA VAL A 147 6.19 -1.97 -14.91
C VAL A 147 6.29 -2.28 -16.40
N ARG A 148 7.05 -3.32 -16.79
CA ARG A 148 7.17 -3.77 -18.19
C ARG A 148 5.84 -4.27 -18.76
N LYS A 149 5.09 -5.08 -17.99
CA LYS A 149 3.88 -5.78 -18.48
C LYS A 149 2.60 -4.96 -18.38
N TYR A 150 2.48 -4.12 -17.36
CA TYR A 150 1.26 -3.41 -16.99
C TYR A 150 1.49 -1.90 -16.88
N ALA A 151 2.24 -1.32 -17.81
CA ALA A 151 2.51 0.11 -17.86
C ALA A 151 1.22 0.97 -17.82
N ASP A 152 0.13 0.50 -18.44
CA ASP A 152 -1.18 1.18 -18.43
C ASP A 152 -1.84 1.24 -17.03
N TRP A 153 -1.43 0.35 -16.12
CA TRP A 153 -1.86 0.36 -14.72
C TRP A 153 -1.06 1.32 -13.85
N LEU A 154 0.06 1.86 -14.36
CA LEU A 154 0.73 2.98 -13.71
C LEU A 154 -0.17 4.22 -13.78
N HIS A 155 0.00 5.11 -12.81
CA HIS A 155 -0.84 6.30 -12.71
C HIS A 155 -0.66 7.21 -13.95
N PRO A 156 -1.74 7.56 -14.68
CA PRO A 156 -1.66 8.17 -16.01
C PRO A 156 -1.27 9.65 -16.04
N ARG A 157 -1.38 10.38 -14.91
CA ARG A 157 -1.09 11.84 -14.83
C ARG A 157 0.22 12.18 -14.12
N GLY A 158 1.22 11.30 -14.20
CA GLY A 158 2.53 11.53 -13.60
C GLY A 158 2.57 11.55 -12.07
N TRP A 159 1.46 11.25 -11.39
CA TRP A 159 1.46 10.90 -9.97
C TRP A 159 2.10 9.52 -9.75
N ALA A 160 2.48 9.22 -8.51
CA ALA A 160 3.23 8.01 -8.21
C ALA A 160 2.33 6.76 -8.14
N THR A 161 2.89 5.66 -8.65
CA THR A 161 2.44 4.30 -8.35
C THR A 161 3.43 3.71 -7.35
N PHE A 162 2.91 3.26 -6.22
CA PHE A 162 3.68 2.75 -5.09
C PHE A 162 3.82 1.24 -5.15
N PHE A 163 5.04 0.78 -4.87
CA PHE A 163 5.37 -0.63 -4.75
C PHE A 163 6.10 -0.85 -3.43
N PRO A 164 5.44 -1.43 -2.42
CA PRO A 164 6.10 -1.82 -1.18
C PRO A 164 7.11 -2.93 -1.45
N PHE A 165 8.30 -2.83 -0.87
CA PHE A 165 9.31 -3.88 -0.92
C PHE A 165 10.16 -3.90 0.34
N SER A 166 10.79 -5.03 0.61
CA SER A 166 11.78 -5.18 1.67
C SER A 166 13.17 -5.36 1.09
N SER A 167 14.19 -4.90 1.82
CA SER A 167 15.60 -5.09 1.50
C SER A 167 16.39 -5.05 2.80
N LYS A 168 17.17 -6.10 3.08
CA LYS A 168 17.99 -6.27 4.29
C LYS A 168 17.19 -6.06 5.59
N GLY A 169 15.96 -6.60 5.63
CA GLY A 169 15.05 -6.49 6.77
C GLY A 169 14.48 -5.09 7.02
N LYS A 170 14.57 -4.18 6.05
CA LYS A 170 13.98 -2.83 6.11
C LYS A 170 12.91 -2.68 5.04
N PHE A 171 11.89 -1.89 5.35
CA PHE A 171 10.75 -1.64 4.45
C PHE A 171 10.90 -0.33 3.69
N PHE A 172 10.70 -0.43 2.39
CA PHE A 172 10.78 0.67 1.46
C PHE A 172 9.54 0.71 0.57
N VAL A 173 9.36 1.84 -0.09
CA VAL A 173 8.36 2.03 -1.14
C VAL A 173 9.08 2.57 -2.36
N ALA A 174 8.95 1.87 -3.50
CA ALA A 174 9.36 2.39 -4.79
C ALA A 174 8.21 3.22 -5.37
N LEU A 175 8.53 4.42 -5.86
CA LEU A 175 7.59 5.38 -6.41
C LEU A 175 7.86 5.53 -7.91
N VAL A 176 7.06 4.85 -8.72
CA VAL A 176 7.17 4.92 -10.18
C VAL A 176 6.27 6.04 -10.70
N ARG A 177 6.83 6.93 -11.54
CA ARG A 177 6.13 8.05 -12.15
C ARG A 177 6.46 8.11 -13.65
N THR A 178 5.47 8.48 -14.45
CA THR A 178 5.69 8.88 -15.84
C THR A 178 5.98 10.38 -15.88
N GLY A 179 7.14 10.77 -16.40
CA GLY A 179 7.50 12.17 -16.63
C GLY A 179 6.70 12.78 -17.77
N ASP A 180 6.76 14.10 -17.91
CA ASP A 180 6.07 14.83 -18.97
C ASP A 180 6.58 14.46 -20.38
N ASP A 181 7.80 13.93 -20.47
CA ASP A 181 8.42 13.40 -21.69
C ASP A 181 8.07 11.93 -21.98
N GLY A 182 7.16 11.34 -21.19
CA GLY A 182 6.73 9.95 -21.30
C GLY A 182 7.71 8.93 -20.72
N ARG A 183 8.88 9.36 -20.22
CA ARG A 183 9.87 8.44 -19.64
C ARG A 183 9.48 8.06 -18.22
N LEU A 184 9.86 6.86 -17.81
CA LEU A 184 9.61 6.38 -16.46
C LEU A 184 10.75 6.77 -15.51
N LEU A 185 10.38 7.30 -14.35
CA LEU A 185 11.27 7.64 -13.26
C LEU A 185 10.88 6.82 -12.04
N VAL A 186 11.86 6.39 -11.26
CA VAL A 186 11.63 5.66 -10.02
C VAL A 186 12.37 6.30 -8.85
N ARG A 187 11.64 6.59 -7.78
CA ARG A 187 12.18 7.05 -6.50
C ARG A 187 12.11 5.96 -5.45
N VAL A 188 12.93 6.05 -4.42
CA VAL A 188 12.79 5.22 -3.23
C VAL A 188 12.43 6.06 -2.01
N SER A 189 11.59 5.50 -1.15
CA SER A 189 11.28 6.08 0.14
C SER A 189 11.34 5.03 1.23
N ARG A 190 11.71 5.44 2.44
CA ARG A 190 11.55 4.60 3.63
C ARG A 190 10.09 4.61 4.07
N ARG A 191 9.60 3.49 4.60
CA ARG A 191 8.22 3.40 5.12
C ARG A 191 7.91 4.47 6.17
N GLU A 192 8.90 4.82 6.99
CA GLU A 192 8.76 5.75 8.11
C GLU A 192 8.67 7.21 7.67
N ARG A 193 8.80 7.51 6.36
CA ARG A 193 8.69 8.87 5.86
C ARG A 193 7.28 9.40 6.15
N GLY A 194 7.22 10.52 6.89
CA GLY A 194 5.99 11.13 7.37
C GLY A 194 5.31 12.09 6.39
N ASP A 195 5.73 12.13 5.12
CA ASP A 195 5.10 13.00 4.12
C ASP A 195 3.69 12.48 3.81
N ILE A 196 2.71 13.37 3.95
CA ILE A 196 1.30 13.06 3.68
C ILE A 196 1.09 13.06 2.16
N TRP A 197 0.58 11.96 1.64
CA TRP A 197 0.09 11.87 0.28
C TRP A 197 -1.37 12.26 0.24
N SER A 198 -1.73 13.23 -0.59
CA SER A 198 -3.11 13.67 -0.77
C SER A 198 -3.91 12.67 -1.59
N ALA A 199 -5.14 12.36 -1.17
CA ALA A 199 -6.10 11.58 -1.93
C ALA A 199 -6.46 12.21 -3.28
N GLU A 200 -6.31 13.53 -3.43
CA GLU A 200 -6.53 14.23 -4.71
C GLU A 200 -5.52 13.79 -5.78
N SER A 201 -4.32 13.37 -5.36
CA SER A 201 -3.32 12.80 -6.27
C SER A 201 -3.73 11.44 -6.83
N ARG A 202 -4.67 10.75 -6.16
CA ARG A 202 -5.12 9.39 -6.51
C ARG A 202 -3.96 8.43 -6.74
N ALA A 203 -2.90 8.57 -5.94
CA ALA A 203 -1.75 7.69 -6.04
C ALA A 203 -2.19 6.23 -5.99
N ARG A 204 -1.57 5.41 -6.84
CA ARG A 204 -1.89 3.97 -6.92
C ARG A 204 -0.92 3.19 -6.06
N ILE A 205 -1.34 2.03 -5.57
CA ILE A 205 -0.47 1.08 -4.90
C ILE A 205 -0.72 -0.31 -5.45
N VAL A 206 0.37 -1.02 -5.76
CA VAL A 206 0.33 -2.40 -6.26
C VAL A 206 0.73 -3.33 -5.13
N LEU A 207 -0.09 -4.35 -4.89
CA LEU A 207 0.04 -5.27 -3.76
C LEU A 207 -0.15 -6.71 -4.24
N PRO A 208 0.59 -7.69 -3.68
CA PRO A 208 0.22 -9.10 -3.81
C PRO A 208 -1.23 -9.33 -3.37
N GLN A 209 -1.93 -10.23 -4.07
CA GLN A 209 -3.21 -10.73 -3.57
C GLN A 209 -2.94 -11.68 -2.40
N LEU A 210 -3.40 -11.31 -1.22
CA LEU A 210 -3.30 -12.16 -0.04
C LEU A 210 -4.32 -13.29 -0.15
N ARG A 211 -3.86 -14.51 -0.39
CA ARG A 211 -4.69 -15.71 -0.20
C ARG A 211 -4.79 -15.96 1.31
N PHE A 212 -6.01 -15.95 1.84
CA PHE A 212 -6.33 -16.32 3.23
C PHE A 212 -6.86 -17.74 3.28
#